data_AF-A0A932NGY1-F1
#
_entry.id   AF-A0A932NGY1-F1
#
_cell.length_a   1.000
_cell.length_b   1.000
_cell.length_c   1.000
_cell.angle_alpha   90.00
_cell.angle_beta   90.00
_cell.angle_gamma   90.00
#
_symmetry.space_group_name_H-M   'P 1'
#
loop_
_entity.id
_entity.type
_entity.pdbx_description
1 polymer ?
#
loop_
_entity_poly.entity_id
_entity_poly.type
_entity_poly.pdbx_seq_one_letter_code
_entity_poly.pdbx_strand_id
1 'polypeptide(L)'
;MTGTEPNKEPDQDIDAVLSDLDGILHQLTSSAPAPTPEAVEARRAAEEEARRKAAEEAAAAAAAAAAAAKREVEEARLRAEAEEAAKALAEETRRQAEIAALARAAEAEAKAKALEEEASRQAEEAARAAAMEAEETRRQAEEAAAAEAAARAEEEAARLRAEEELKRRAEEAEALEAIKRAQTKLAPPEASSGIELAPPAEPTPPAPPAVEPQPVPAVAAHPPEVVFDPEPIPDKTPKDQIRRLAFLAVAGGREPLAKFAKFATGVAATVSKKPLYLHKSALMTCDAAATTADVLGPVETSGAAGLVVLSDGFPETLLDQLEKVCEGKDLFFRKVAVEDAGKRLSVIDLVLDMMLIRAG
;
A
#
# COMPACT_ATOMS: atom_id res chain seq x y z
N MET A 1 28.53 22.82 52.32
CA MET A 1 27.84 23.91 53.04
C MET A 1 27.20 23.27 54.28
N THR A 2 27.89 22.85 55.34
CA THR A 2 28.77 23.56 56.30
C THR A 2 28.12 24.80 56.93
N GLY A 3 27.39 24.58 58.03
CA GLY A 3 27.12 25.56 59.09
C GLY A 3 27.14 24.77 60.41
N THR A 4 28.22 24.76 61.18
CA THR A 4 28.67 25.75 62.18
C THR A 4 27.68 25.87 63.34
N GLU A 5 27.79 24.95 64.30
CA GLU A 5 27.16 25.05 65.62
C GLU A 5 27.99 25.97 66.53
N PRO A 6 27.38 26.93 67.26
CA PRO A 6 28.08 27.71 68.26
C PRO A 6 28.06 26.99 69.62
N ASN A 7 29.27 26.70 70.08
CA ASN A 7 29.63 26.34 71.45
C ASN A 7 29.21 27.48 72.40
N LYS A 8 28.38 27.19 73.41
CA LYS A 8 27.93 28.17 74.42
C LYS A 8 28.27 27.64 75.81
N GLU A 9 29.14 28.37 76.50
CA GLU A 9 29.58 28.11 77.87
C GLU A 9 28.39 28.19 78.86
N PRO A 10 28.43 27.48 79.99
CA PRO A 10 27.36 27.55 80.98
C PRO A 10 27.36 28.91 81.69
N ASP A 11 26.25 29.63 81.54
CA ASP A 11 25.92 30.93 82.11
C ASP A 11 25.95 30.93 83.66
N GLN A 12 27.11 31.11 84.28
CA GLN A 12 27.24 31.27 85.73
C GLN A 12 26.59 32.56 86.26
N ASP A 13 26.32 33.53 85.38
CA ASP A 13 25.66 34.79 85.72
C ASP A 13 24.13 34.63 85.89
N ILE A 14 23.51 33.60 85.29
CA ILE A 14 22.07 33.36 85.45
C ILE A 14 21.76 32.91 86.88
N ASP A 15 22.60 32.06 87.48
CA ASP A 15 22.36 31.56 88.85
C ASP A 15 22.49 32.67 89.91
N ALA A 16 23.36 33.65 89.70
CA ALA A 16 23.49 34.81 90.59
C ALA A 16 22.26 35.74 90.48
N VAL A 17 21.76 35.98 89.27
CA VAL A 17 20.54 36.78 89.04
C VAL A 17 19.30 36.06 89.60
N LEU A 18 19.23 34.72 89.49
CA LEU A 18 18.15 33.93 90.07
C LEU A 18 18.17 33.98 91.61
N SER A 19 19.35 33.97 92.24
CA SER A 19 19.45 34.04 93.71
C SER A 19 19.06 35.41 94.28
N ASP A 20 19.39 36.52 93.60
CA ASP A 20 18.97 37.86 94.01
C ASP A 20 17.48 38.10 93.76
N LEU A 21 16.93 37.50 92.69
CA LEU A 21 15.49 37.48 92.46
C LEU A 21 14.74 36.75 93.58
N ASP A 22 15.27 35.65 94.10
CA ASP A 22 14.68 34.93 95.23
C ASP A 22 14.66 35.77 96.51
N GLY A 23 15.71 36.56 96.77
CA GLY A 23 15.76 37.48 97.92
C GLY A 23 14.69 38.59 97.84
N ILE A 24 14.49 39.16 96.65
CA ILE A 24 13.48 40.21 96.41
C ILE A 24 12.06 39.62 96.45
N LEU A 25 11.86 38.42 95.91
CA LEU A 25 10.60 37.68 95.99
C LEU A 25 10.23 37.34 97.43
N HIS A 26 11.21 36.99 98.28
CA HIS A 26 10.95 36.70 99.68
C HIS A 26 10.56 37.95 100.49
N GLN A 27 11.11 39.12 100.15
CA GLN A 27 10.72 40.38 100.79
C GLN A 27 9.33 40.87 100.37
N LEU A 28 8.92 40.69 99.11
CA LEU A 28 7.59 41.10 98.64
C LEU A 28 6.47 40.18 99.13
N THR A 29 6.76 38.91 99.40
CA THR A 29 5.75 37.93 99.88
C THR A 29 5.46 38.03 101.38
N SER A 30 6.29 38.73 102.16
CA SER A 30 6.20 38.76 103.63
C SER A 30 5.25 39.83 104.20
N SER A 31 4.65 40.73 103.41
CA SER A 31 3.86 41.85 103.95
C SER A 31 2.61 42.18 103.13
N ALA A 32 1.83 41.16 102.76
CA ALA A 32 0.49 41.37 102.25
C ALA A 32 -0.55 40.98 103.33
N PRO A 33 -1.50 41.86 103.69
CA PRO A 33 -2.60 41.50 104.59
C PRO A 33 -3.41 40.36 103.98
N ALA A 34 -3.79 39.38 104.81
CA ALA A 34 -4.58 38.23 104.37
C ALA A 34 -5.89 38.71 103.71
N PRO A 35 -6.24 38.23 102.51
CA PRO A 35 -7.44 38.66 101.81
C PRO A 35 -8.69 38.28 102.62
N THR A 36 -9.66 39.19 102.68
CA THR A 36 -10.96 38.91 103.31
C THR A 36 -11.73 37.85 102.49
N PRO A 37 -12.57 37.02 103.12
CA PRO A 37 -13.37 35.99 102.42
C PRO A 37 -14.18 36.54 101.24
N GLU A 38 -14.76 37.74 101.38
CA GLU A 38 -15.49 38.42 100.31
C GLU A 38 -14.60 38.78 99.10
N ALA A 39 -13.34 39.17 99.33
CA ALA A 39 -12.41 39.47 98.24
C ALA A 39 -11.97 38.20 97.48
N VAL A 40 -11.91 37.05 98.16
CA VAL A 40 -11.61 35.75 97.53
C VAL A 40 -12.78 35.29 96.67
N GLU A 41 -14.02 35.43 97.15
CA GLU A 41 -15.21 35.09 96.37
C GLU A 41 -15.41 36.01 95.15
N ALA A 42 -15.22 37.33 95.31
CA ALA A 42 -15.29 38.27 94.20
C ALA A 42 -14.22 38.00 93.13
N ARG A 43 -12.99 37.65 93.55
CA ARG A 43 -11.91 37.25 92.63
C ARG A 43 -12.25 35.96 91.89
N ARG A 44 -12.83 34.97 92.58
CA ARG A 44 -13.24 33.69 91.97
C ARG A 44 -14.36 33.89 90.94
N ALA A 45 -15.35 34.73 91.25
CA ALA A 45 -16.43 35.06 90.32
C ALA A 45 -15.92 35.80 89.08
N ALA A 46 -15.03 36.79 89.25
CA ALA A 46 -14.42 37.51 88.13
C ALA A 46 -13.51 36.60 87.27
N GLU A 47 -12.78 35.67 87.88
CA GLU A 47 -11.97 34.68 87.17
C GLU A 47 -12.83 33.69 86.39
N GLU A 48 -13.96 33.25 86.95
CA GLU A 48 -14.92 32.38 86.26
C GLU A 48 -15.58 33.08 85.07
N GLU A 49 -15.99 34.34 85.22
CA GLU A 49 -16.54 35.15 84.13
C GLU A 49 -15.50 35.39 83.02
N ALA A 50 -14.26 35.73 83.38
CA ALA A 50 -13.16 35.88 82.43
C ALA A 50 -12.86 34.57 81.70
N ARG A 51 -12.88 33.43 82.40
CA ARG A 51 -12.69 32.11 81.81
C ARG A 51 -13.83 31.74 80.86
N ARG A 52 -15.07 32.06 81.22
CA ARG A 52 -16.25 31.85 80.36
C ARG A 52 -16.15 32.68 79.09
N LYS A 53 -15.79 33.97 79.21
CA LYS A 53 -15.61 34.86 78.07
C LYS A 53 -14.47 34.40 77.16
N ALA A 54 -13.32 34.01 77.73
CA ALA A 54 -12.20 33.47 76.97
C ALA A 54 -12.56 32.15 76.26
N ALA A 55 -13.35 31.28 76.91
CA ALA A 55 -13.84 30.05 76.29
C ALA A 55 -14.81 30.32 75.13
N GLU A 56 -15.69 31.31 75.27
CA GLU A 56 -16.62 31.74 74.22
C GLU A 56 -15.88 32.37 73.03
N GLU A 57 -14.90 33.24 73.28
CA GLU A 57 -14.05 33.83 72.23
C GLU A 57 -13.20 32.75 71.53
N ALA A 58 -12.64 31.80 72.28
CA ALA A 58 -11.91 30.67 71.69
C ALA A 58 -12.83 29.75 70.85
N ALA A 59 -14.06 29.51 71.30
CA ALA A 59 -15.04 28.74 70.54
C ALA A 59 -15.48 29.48 69.26
N ALA A 60 -15.68 30.80 69.33
CA ALA A 60 -16.00 31.63 68.17
C ALA A 60 -14.84 31.67 67.16
N ALA A 61 -13.60 31.81 67.64
CA ALA A 61 -12.40 31.76 66.80
C ALA A 61 -12.22 30.39 66.13
N ALA A 62 -12.45 29.29 66.87
CA ALA A 62 -12.40 27.94 66.33
C ALA A 62 -13.50 27.71 65.27
N ALA A 63 -14.70 28.22 65.49
CA ALA A 63 -15.79 28.14 64.52
C ALA A 63 -15.49 28.95 63.24
N ALA A 64 -14.91 30.15 63.38
CA ALA A 64 -14.49 30.98 62.26
C ALA A 64 -13.37 30.31 61.44
N ALA A 65 -12.36 29.74 62.11
CA ALA A 65 -11.29 28.99 61.46
C ALA A 65 -11.82 27.75 60.72
N ALA A 66 -12.75 27.00 61.34
CA ALA A 66 -13.39 25.86 60.69
C ALA A 66 -14.24 26.27 59.46
N ALA A 67 -14.91 27.43 59.51
CA ALA A 67 -15.66 27.97 58.39
C ALA A 67 -14.74 28.42 57.24
N ALA A 68 -13.60 29.04 57.55
CA ALA A 68 -12.59 29.41 56.56
C ALA A 68 -11.99 28.18 55.87
N ALA A 69 -11.59 27.15 56.64
CA ALA A 69 -11.06 25.91 56.10
C ALA A 69 -12.07 25.18 55.19
N LYS A 70 -13.37 25.20 55.53
CA LYS A 70 -14.42 24.65 54.66
C LYS A 70 -14.53 25.41 53.33
N ARG A 71 -14.44 26.73 53.34
CA ARG A 71 -14.47 27.56 52.12
C ARG A 71 -13.26 27.30 51.23
N GLU A 72 -12.07 27.20 51.81
CA GLU A 72 -10.84 26.88 51.04
C GLU A 72 -10.92 25.50 50.37
N VAL A 73 -11.46 24.49 51.07
CA VAL A 73 -11.68 23.15 50.49
C VAL A 73 -12.72 23.18 49.37
N GLU A 74 -13.80 23.94 49.54
CA GLU A 74 -14.83 24.10 48.51
C GLU A 74 -14.30 24.82 47.26
N GLU A 75 -13.52 25.90 47.44
CA GLU A 75 -12.88 26.62 46.35
C GLU A 75 -11.85 25.75 45.62
N ALA A 76 -11.04 24.98 46.36
CA ALA A 76 -10.10 24.02 45.76
C ALA A 76 -10.83 22.95 44.94
N ARG A 77 -11.98 22.47 45.41
CA ARG A 77 -12.82 21.51 44.67
C ARG A 77 -13.37 22.11 43.38
N LEU A 78 -13.94 23.32 43.44
CA LEU A 78 -14.48 24.01 42.26
C LEU A 78 -13.38 24.30 41.23
N ARG A 79 -12.17 24.64 41.68
CA ARG A 79 -11.03 24.86 40.80
C ARG A 79 -10.58 23.56 40.13
N ALA A 80 -10.55 22.44 40.84
CA ALA A 80 -10.22 21.14 40.28
C ALA A 80 -11.27 20.69 39.24
N GLU A 81 -12.55 20.88 39.54
CA GLU A 81 -13.66 20.58 38.62
C GLU A 81 -13.60 21.45 37.35
N ALA A 82 -13.30 22.75 37.49
CA ALA A 82 -13.12 23.64 36.34
C ALA A 82 -11.91 23.26 35.47
N GLU A 83 -10.81 22.80 36.08
CA GLU A 83 -9.63 22.33 35.34
C GLU A 83 -9.93 21.02 34.57
N GLU A 84 -10.66 20.09 35.19
CA GLU A 84 -11.09 18.85 34.54
C GLU A 84 -12.04 19.14 33.36
N ALA A 85 -13.03 20.03 33.55
CA ALA A 85 -13.93 20.46 32.48
C ALA A 85 -13.17 21.13 31.32
N ALA A 86 -12.17 21.96 31.61
CA ALA A 86 -11.33 22.59 30.60
C ALA A 86 -10.50 21.55 29.81
N LYS A 87 -9.96 20.53 30.49
CA LYS A 87 -9.25 19.41 29.84
C LYS A 87 -10.18 18.60 28.94
N ALA A 88 -11.40 18.29 29.39
CA ALA A 88 -12.40 17.57 28.61
C ALA A 88 -12.78 18.34 27.34
N LEU A 89 -13.04 19.65 27.45
CA LEU A 89 -13.36 20.50 26.30
C LEU A 89 -12.20 20.60 25.30
N ALA A 90 -10.96 20.69 25.79
CA ALA A 90 -9.77 20.69 24.94
C ALA A 90 -9.59 19.36 24.19
N GLU A 91 -9.85 18.23 24.84
CA GLU A 91 -9.81 16.92 24.21
C GLU A 91 -10.92 16.76 23.17
N GLU A 92 -12.15 17.18 23.47
CA GLU A 92 -13.25 17.16 22.52
C GLU A 92 -12.94 18.01 21.28
N THR A 93 -12.41 19.21 21.47
CA THR A 93 -12.00 20.10 20.38
C THR A 93 -10.92 19.44 19.51
N ARG A 94 -9.96 18.75 20.14
CA ARG A 94 -8.92 17.99 19.41
C ARG A 94 -9.54 16.85 18.58
N ARG A 95 -10.48 16.09 19.15
CA ARG A 95 -11.18 15.01 18.43
C ARG A 95 -11.99 15.57 17.25
N GLN A 96 -12.69 16.69 17.43
CA GLN A 96 -13.41 17.36 16.34
C GLN A 96 -12.47 17.84 15.24
N ALA A 97 -11.31 18.40 15.59
CA ALA A 97 -10.30 18.82 14.62
C ALA A 97 -9.70 17.63 13.84
N GLU A 98 -9.48 16.49 14.50
CA GLU A 98 -9.02 15.26 13.86
C GLU A 98 -10.04 14.68 12.89
N ILE A 99 -11.31 14.61 13.27
CA ILE A 99 -12.41 14.19 12.39
C ILE A 99 -12.51 15.13 11.17
N ALA A 100 -12.44 16.44 11.40
CA ALA A 100 -12.47 17.41 10.30
C ALA A 100 -11.27 17.29 9.36
N ALA A 101 -10.07 16.97 9.89
CA ALA A 101 -8.88 16.73 9.08
C ALA A 101 -9.01 15.46 8.22
N LEU A 102 -9.53 14.37 8.81
CA LEU A 102 -9.81 13.13 8.07
C LEU A 102 -10.85 13.33 6.97
N ALA A 103 -11.92 14.08 7.26
CA ALA A 103 -12.94 14.40 6.25
C ALA A 103 -12.37 15.19 5.07
N ARG A 104 -11.51 16.19 5.33
CA ARG A 104 -10.83 16.95 4.27
C ARG A 104 -9.85 16.10 3.47
N ALA A 105 -9.14 15.18 4.12
CA ALA A 105 -8.25 14.26 3.45
C ALA A 105 -9.01 13.32 2.51
N ALA A 106 -10.14 12.75 2.97
CA ALA A 106 -11.01 11.92 2.16
C ALA A 106 -11.61 12.69 0.97
N GLU A 107 -12.04 13.95 1.16
CA GLU A 107 -12.52 14.79 0.07
C GLU A 107 -11.43 15.09 -0.97
N ALA A 108 -10.20 15.36 -0.53
CA ALA A 108 -9.07 15.60 -1.42
C ALA A 108 -8.71 14.34 -2.23
N GLU A 109 -8.73 13.17 -1.60
CA GLU A 109 -8.52 11.89 -2.29
C GLU A 109 -9.61 11.59 -3.31
N ALA A 110 -10.88 11.83 -2.97
CA ALA A 110 -12.00 11.65 -3.89
C ALA A 110 -11.87 12.58 -5.12
N LYS A 111 -11.47 13.84 -4.91
CA LYS A 111 -11.20 14.78 -6.02
C LYS A 111 -10.02 14.34 -6.87
N ALA A 112 -8.95 13.83 -6.28
CA ALA A 112 -7.80 13.33 -7.02
C ALA A 112 -8.18 12.13 -7.89
N LYS A 113 -8.93 11.17 -7.35
CA LYS A 113 -9.45 10.01 -8.10
C LYS A 113 -10.37 10.43 -9.25
N ALA A 114 -11.26 11.41 -9.02
CA ALA A 114 -12.13 11.93 -10.07
C ALA A 114 -11.35 12.59 -11.21
N LEU A 115 -10.32 13.37 -10.89
CA LEU A 115 -9.44 14.00 -11.89
C LEU A 115 -8.60 12.96 -12.66
N GLU A 116 -8.12 11.91 -11.99
CA GLU A 116 -7.41 10.80 -12.62
C GLU A 116 -8.33 10.02 -13.58
N GLU A 117 -9.57 9.74 -13.18
CA GLU A 117 -10.56 9.08 -14.04
C GLU A 117 -10.93 9.95 -15.25
N GLU A 118 -11.11 11.26 -15.06
CA GLU A 118 -11.36 12.20 -16.16
C GLU A 118 -10.18 12.25 -17.15
N ALA A 119 -8.95 12.31 -16.63
CA ALA A 119 -7.74 12.27 -17.46
C ALA A 119 -7.62 10.94 -18.23
N SER A 120 -7.97 9.82 -17.60
CA SER A 120 -7.99 8.50 -18.26
C SER A 120 -9.04 8.45 -19.37
N ARG A 121 -10.24 8.98 -19.15
CA ARG A 121 -11.29 9.05 -20.18
C ARG A 121 -10.88 9.92 -21.36
N GLN A 122 -10.27 11.07 -21.10
CA GLN A 122 -9.74 11.95 -22.16
C GLN A 122 -8.61 11.29 -22.96
N ALA A 123 -7.71 10.56 -22.28
CA ALA A 123 -6.64 9.81 -22.96
C ALA A 123 -7.20 8.67 -23.84
N GLU A 124 -8.23 7.97 -23.37
CA GLU A 124 -8.91 6.93 -24.16
C GLU A 124 -9.64 7.52 -25.37
N GLU A 125 -10.34 8.63 -25.20
CA GLU A 125 -11.02 9.33 -26.30
C GLU A 125 -10.02 9.84 -27.34
N ALA A 126 -8.90 10.42 -26.90
CA ALA A 126 -7.81 10.85 -27.79
C ALA A 126 -7.19 9.66 -28.54
N ALA A 127 -6.99 8.52 -27.88
CA ALA A 127 -6.49 7.30 -28.52
C ALA A 127 -7.46 6.76 -29.58
N ARG A 128 -8.77 6.79 -29.29
CA ARG A 128 -9.81 6.41 -30.26
C ARG A 128 -9.85 7.35 -31.46
N ALA A 129 -9.75 8.66 -31.24
CA ALA A 129 -9.68 9.66 -32.31
C ALA A 129 -8.44 9.44 -33.20
N ALA A 130 -7.27 9.23 -32.60
CA ALA A 130 -6.03 8.94 -33.33
C ALA A 130 -6.11 7.63 -34.13
N ALA A 131 -6.79 6.60 -33.60
CA ALA A 131 -7.00 5.34 -34.32
C ALA A 131 -7.91 5.52 -35.54
N MET A 132 -8.98 6.33 -35.44
CA MET A 132 -9.85 6.63 -36.58
C MET A 132 -9.10 7.44 -37.66
N GLU A 133 -8.27 8.40 -37.28
CA GLU A 133 -7.43 9.15 -38.23
C GLU A 133 -6.39 8.25 -38.91
N ALA A 134 -5.79 7.32 -38.15
CA ALA A 134 -4.86 6.33 -38.71
C ALA A 134 -5.56 5.37 -39.70
N GLU A 135 -6.80 4.99 -39.44
CA GLU A 135 -7.58 4.15 -40.35
C GLU A 135 -7.98 4.92 -41.62
N GLU A 136 -8.40 6.19 -41.50
CA GLU A 136 -8.73 7.05 -42.64
C GLU A 136 -7.52 7.28 -43.54
N THR A 137 -6.36 7.59 -42.95
CA THR A 137 -5.11 7.77 -43.71
C THR A 137 -4.68 6.48 -44.40
N ARG A 138 -4.85 5.30 -43.77
CA ARG A 138 -4.62 4.00 -44.41
C ARG A 138 -5.55 3.79 -45.60
N ARG A 139 -6.85 4.11 -45.45
CA ARG A 139 -7.84 3.97 -46.53
C ARG A 139 -7.52 4.89 -47.71
N GLN A 140 -7.13 6.14 -47.45
CA GLN A 140 -6.71 7.09 -48.48
C GLN A 140 -5.44 6.59 -49.22
N ALA A 141 -4.47 6.02 -48.49
CA ALA A 141 -3.28 5.44 -49.09
C ALA A 141 -3.58 4.22 -49.98
N GLU A 142 -4.51 3.36 -49.54
CA GLU A 142 -4.96 2.20 -50.33
C GLU A 142 -5.70 2.62 -51.61
N GLU A 143 -6.58 3.63 -51.51
CA GLU A 143 -7.27 4.19 -52.68
C GLU A 143 -6.30 4.83 -53.67
N ALA A 144 -5.30 5.58 -53.18
CA ALA A 144 -4.26 6.15 -54.02
C ALA A 144 -3.41 5.08 -54.72
N ALA A 145 -3.04 4.01 -54.00
CA ALA A 145 -2.31 2.89 -54.58
C ALA A 145 -3.13 2.14 -55.64
N ALA A 146 -4.45 1.96 -55.41
CA ALA A 146 -5.35 1.36 -56.39
C ALA A 146 -5.50 2.24 -57.65
N ALA A 147 -5.59 3.57 -57.49
CA ALA A 147 -5.63 4.51 -58.61
C ALA A 147 -4.33 4.48 -59.44
N GLU A 148 -3.17 4.40 -58.79
CA GLU A 148 -1.88 4.27 -59.48
C GLU A 148 -1.77 2.94 -60.24
N ALA A 149 -2.21 1.84 -59.62
CA ALA A 149 -2.24 0.53 -60.27
C ALA A 149 -3.16 0.52 -61.50
N ALA A 150 -4.33 1.15 -61.41
CA ALA A 150 -5.24 1.31 -62.54
C ALA A 150 -4.61 2.13 -63.68
N ALA A 151 -3.96 3.25 -63.36
CA ALA A 151 -3.26 4.07 -64.35
C ALA A 151 -2.15 3.31 -65.08
N ARG A 152 -1.35 2.50 -64.36
CA ARG A 152 -0.32 1.65 -64.96
C ARG A 152 -0.90 0.56 -65.86
N ALA A 153 -2.02 -0.04 -65.46
CA ALA A 153 -2.69 -1.05 -66.27
C ALA A 153 -3.26 -0.45 -67.58
N GLU A 154 -3.80 0.78 -67.52
CA GLU A 154 -4.25 1.51 -68.72
C GLU A 154 -3.08 1.86 -69.65
N GLU A 155 -1.95 2.30 -69.11
CA GLU A 155 -0.74 2.58 -69.89
C GLU A 155 -0.20 1.32 -70.58
N GLU A 156 -0.13 0.20 -69.87
CA GLU A 156 0.30 -1.08 -70.45
C GLU A 156 -0.68 -1.58 -71.53
N ALA A 157 -1.99 -1.46 -71.29
CA ALA A 157 -2.99 -1.80 -72.30
C ALA A 157 -2.89 -0.91 -73.55
N ALA A 158 -2.60 0.40 -73.38
CA ALA A 158 -2.36 1.30 -74.49
C ALA A 158 -1.09 0.91 -75.28
N ARG A 159 -0.02 0.52 -74.59
CA ARG A 159 1.22 0.03 -75.21
C ARG A 159 0.98 -1.23 -76.05
N LEU A 160 0.25 -2.20 -75.51
CA LEU A 160 -0.10 -3.44 -76.23
C LEU A 160 -0.93 -3.17 -77.49
N ARG A 161 -1.94 -2.28 -77.40
CA ARG A 161 -2.73 -1.86 -78.59
C ARG A 161 -1.88 -1.18 -79.65
N ALA A 162 -0.93 -0.33 -79.24
CA ALA A 162 -0.02 0.33 -80.18
C ALA A 162 0.92 -0.68 -80.87
N GLU A 163 1.41 -1.68 -80.15
CA GLU A 163 2.23 -2.76 -80.72
C GLU A 163 1.42 -3.62 -81.71
N GLU A 164 0.19 -3.97 -81.37
CA GLU A 164 -0.71 -4.74 -82.25
C GLU A 164 -1.06 -3.96 -83.53
N GLU A 165 -1.30 -2.65 -83.42
CA GLU A 165 -1.55 -1.80 -84.60
C GLU A 165 -0.31 -1.71 -85.50
N LEU A 166 0.89 -1.62 -84.93
CA LEU A 166 2.15 -1.65 -85.69
C LEU A 166 2.33 -3.00 -86.41
N LYS A 167 2.05 -4.12 -85.74
CA LYS A 167 2.08 -5.45 -86.37
C LYS A 167 1.08 -5.54 -87.52
N ARG A 168 -0.16 -5.10 -87.31
CA ARG A 168 -1.20 -5.09 -88.36
C ARG A 168 -0.78 -4.25 -89.57
N ARG A 169 -0.19 -3.07 -89.35
CA ARG A 169 0.33 -2.22 -90.45
C ARG A 169 1.50 -2.87 -91.19
N ALA A 170 2.37 -3.60 -90.48
CA ALA A 170 3.47 -4.33 -91.10
C ALA A 170 2.96 -5.50 -91.96
N GLU A 171 2.01 -6.29 -91.45
CA GLU A 171 1.35 -7.37 -92.20
C GLU A 171 0.60 -6.85 -93.42
N GLU A 172 -0.14 -5.73 -93.29
CA GLU A 172 -0.82 -5.08 -94.41
C GLU A 172 0.18 -4.59 -95.48
N ALA A 173 1.32 -4.03 -95.06
CA ALA A 173 2.38 -3.61 -95.98
C ALA A 173 3.02 -4.80 -96.71
N GLU A 174 3.27 -5.92 -96.01
CA GLU A 174 3.78 -7.16 -96.61
C GLU A 174 2.75 -7.76 -97.59
N ALA A 175 1.47 -7.79 -97.22
CA ALA A 175 0.39 -8.25 -98.09
C ALA A 175 0.27 -7.39 -99.36
N LEU A 176 0.41 -6.07 -99.26
CA LEU A 176 0.45 -5.18 -100.41
C LEU A 176 1.68 -5.44 -101.30
N GLU A 177 2.85 -5.73 -100.74
CA GLU A 177 4.03 -6.14 -101.51
C GLU A 177 3.80 -7.49 -102.21
N ALA A 178 3.21 -8.46 -101.52
CA ALA A 178 2.86 -9.76 -102.06
C ALA A 178 1.85 -9.65 -103.21
N ILE A 179 0.81 -8.81 -103.09
CA ILE A 179 -0.14 -8.53 -104.17
C ILE A 179 0.57 -7.89 -105.36
N LYS A 180 1.48 -6.92 -105.14
CA LYS A 180 2.30 -6.34 -106.23
C LYS A 180 3.13 -7.41 -106.93
N ARG A 181 3.77 -8.32 -106.17
CA ARG A 181 4.53 -9.47 -106.72
C ARG A 181 3.63 -10.46 -107.47
N ALA A 182 2.44 -10.74 -106.95
CA ALA A 182 1.49 -11.68 -107.56
C ALA A 182 0.86 -11.10 -108.84
N GLN A 183 0.55 -9.80 -108.87
CA GLN A 183 0.19 -9.09 -110.10
C GLN A 183 1.31 -9.12 -111.14
N THR A 184 2.57 -9.25 -110.73
CA THR A 184 3.68 -9.51 -111.66
C THR A 184 3.78 -10.96 -112.12
N LYS A 185 3.04 -11.91 -111.52
CA LYS A 185 3.32 -13.36 -111.66
C LYS A 185 2.14 -14.27 -112.06
N LEU A 186 0.88 -13.83 -112.11
CA LEU A 186 -0.25 -14.72 -112.46
C LEU A 186 -1.03 -14.30 -113.73
N ALA A 187 -0.79 -15.06 -114.80
CA ALA A 187 -1.85 -15.66 -115.61
C ALA A 187 -2.58 -16.77 -114.77
N PRO A 188 -3.86 -17.09 -115.03
CA PRO A 188 -4.75 -17.83 -114.10
C PRO A 188 -4.55 -19.36 -114.17
N PRO A 189 -4.89 -20.20 -113.14
CA PRO A 189 -6.30 -20.56 -112.80
C PRO A 189 -6.66 -21.08 -111.35
N GLU A 190 -7.98 -21.13 -111.10
CA GLU A 190 -8.90 -22.05 -110.36
C GLU A 190 -8.68 -22.68 -108.95
N ALA A 191 -9.65 -22.39 -108.06
CA ALA A 191 -10.50 -23.20 -107.15
C ALA A 191 -9.95 -24.31 -106.20
N SER A 192 -10.34 -24.28 -104.91
CA SER A 192 -11.14 -25.33 -104.19
C SER A 192 -11.17 -25.20 -102.64
N SER A 193 -12.32 -25.62 -102.06
CA SER A 193 -12.83 -25.91 -100.67
C SER A 193 -11.85 -26.50 -99.61
N GLY A 194 -12.10 -26.61 -98.28
CA GLY A 194 -13.23 -26.47 -97.32
C GLY A 194 -12.91 -27.22 -95.97
N ILE A 195 -13.84 -27.22 -94.98
CA ILE A 195 -13.97 -28.10 -93.75
C ILE A 195 -13.22 -27.64 -92.45
N GLU A 196 -13.60 -27.86 -91.17
CA GLU A 196 -14.80 -28.00 -90.29
C GLU A 196 -14.31 -28.51 -88.88
N LEU A 197 -15.08 -28.29 -87.78
CA LEU A 197 -15.13 -29.01 -86.46
C LEU A 197 -14.24 -28.66 -85.23
N ALA A 198 -14.84 -27.92 -84.27
CA ALA A 198 -15.23 -28.21 -82.86
C ALA A 198 -14.33 -28.92 -81.77
N PRO A 199 -14.58 -28.71 -80.44
CA PRO A 199 -13.64 -28.89 -79.31
C PRO A 199 -14.05 -29.93 -78.21
N PRO A 200 -13.19 -30.24 -77.19
CA PRO A 200 -13.62 -30.84 -75.90
C PRO A 200 -13.04 -30.09 -74.66
N ALA A 201 -13.80 -29.73 -73.60
CA ALA A 201 -14.43 -30.47 -72.48
C ALA A 201 -13.58 -30.52 -71.18
N GLU A 202 -14.15 -29.99 -70.08
CA GLU A 202 -13.64 -29.91 -68.69
C GLU A 202 -13.84 -31.21 -67.87
N PRO A 203 -13.10 -31.41 -66.76
CA PRO A 203 -13.57 -32.23 -65.64
C PRO A 203 -13.48 -31.53 -64.26
N THR A 204 -14.47 -31.83 -63.40
CA THR A 204 -14.58 -31.47 -61.99
C THR A 204 -14.65 -32.76 -61.12
N PRO A 205 -14.75 -32.72 -59.77
CA PRO A 205 -13.70 -32.87 -58.74
C PRO A 205 -13.78 -34.20 -57.94
N PRO A 206 -12.99 -34.40 -56.86
CA PRO A 206 -13.46 -35.20 -55.73
C PRO A 206 -13.26 -34.55 -54.35
N ALA A 207 -14.21 -34.82 -53.45
CA ALA A 207 -14.25 -34.43 -52.04
C ALA A 207 -13.45 -35.41 -51.14
N PRO A 208 -12.96 -34.98 -49.96
CA PRO A 208 -12.44 -35.89 -48.92
C PRO A 208 -13.39 -36.07 -47.70
N PRO A 209 -13.24 -37.17 -46.93
CA PRO A 209 -14.20 -37.62 -45.92
C PRO A 209 -13.91 -37.12 -44.49
N ALA A 210 -14.96 -37.19 -43.66
CA ALA A 210 -15.01 -36.82 -42.25
C ALA A 210 -14.11 -37.70 -41.36
N VAL A 211 -13.42 -37.07 -40.41
CA VAL A 211 -12.53 -37.68 -39.41
C VAL A 211 -13.24 -37.69 -38.05
N GLU A 212 -13.34 -38.86 -37.42
CA GLU A 212 -13.84 -39.07 -36.05
C GLU A 212 -12.82 -38.60 -34.99
N PRO A 213 -13.27 -38.01 -33.86
CA PRO A 213 -12.38 -37.51 -32.82
C PRO A 213 -11.88 -38.65 -31.89
N GLN A 214 -10.56 -38.76 -31.75
CA GLN A 214 -9.88 -39.64 -30.80
C GLN A 214 -9.99 -39.13 -29.34
N PRO A 215 -10.06 -40.03 -28.35
CA PRO A 215 -10.04 -39.68 -26.93
C PRO A 215 -8.62 -39.31 -26.47
N VAL A 216 -8.48 -38.11 -25.91
CA VAL A 216 -7.21 -37.56 -25.39
C VAL A 216 -6.84 -38.28 -24.07
N PRO A 217 -5.61 -38.80 -23.92
CA PRO A 217 -5.17 -39.46 -22.69
C PRO A 217 -5.06 -38.48 -21.51
N ALA A 218 -5.42 -38.97 -20.32
CA ALA A 218 -5.33 -38.24 -19.06
C ALA A 218 -3.89 -37.76 -18.80
N VAL A 219 -3.74 -36.44 -18.70
CA VAL A 219 -2.46 -35.76 -18.41
C VAL A 219 -2.02 -36.16 -17.00
N ALA A 220 -0.84 -36.77 -16.90
CA ALA A 220 -0.22 -37.11 -15.64
C ALA A 220 0.19 -35.82 -14.89
N ALA A 221 -0.14 -35.75 -13.60
CA ALA A 221 0.24 -34.63 -12.74
C ALA A 221 1.77 -34.47 -12.71
N HIS A 222 2.26 -33.28 -13.09
CA HIS A 222 3.68 -32.97 -13.04
C HIS A 222 4.11 -32.64 -11.59
N PRO A 223 5.27 -33.13 -11.13
CA PRO A 223 5.78 -32.77 -9.82
C PRO A 223 6.07 -31.26 -9.73
N PRO A 224 5.94 -30.64 -8.54
CA PRO A 224 6.16 -29.21 -8.37
C PRO A 224 7.60 -28.83 -8.73
N GLU A 225 7.76 -27.80 -9.55
CA GLU A 225 9.07 -27.24 -9.88
C GLU A 225 9.49 -26.29 -8.76
N VAL A 226 10.48 -26.70 -7.98
CA VAL A 226 11.06 -25.89 -6.90
C VAL A 226 12.42 -25.37 -7.36
N VAL A 227 12.51 -24.06 -7.51
CA VAL A 227 13.77 -23.39 -7.78
C VAL A 227 14.28 -22.80 -6.48
N PHE A 228 15.25 -23.48 -5.89
CA PHE A 228 16.07 -22.91 -4.82
C PHE A 228 17.12 -22.01 -5.46
N ASP A 229 16.85 -20.71 -5.49
CA ASP A 229 17.80 -19.71 -5.97
C ASP A 229 18.22 -18.80 -4.81
N PRO A 230 19.08 -19.29 -3.88
CA PRO A 230 19.56 -18.49 -2.78
C PRO A 230 20.55 -17.47 -3.32
N GLU A 231 20.06 -16.27 -3.66
CA GLU A 231 20.92 -15.13 -3.89
C GLU A 231 21.84 -14.94 -2.66
N PRO A 232 23.16 -14.81 -2.85
CA PRO A 232 24.09 -14.71 -1.73
C PRO A 232 23.71 -13.51 -0.87
N ILE A 233 23.49 -13.77 0.42
CA ILE A 233 23.25 -12.73 1.42
C ILE A 233 24.50 -11.85 1.48
N PRO A 234 24.40 -10.53 1.29
CA PRO A 234 25.57 -9.66 1.39
C PRO A 234 26.19 -9.76 2.78
N ASP A 235 27.51 -9.96 2.86
CA ASP A 235 28.25 -10.17 4.14
C ASP A 235 28.08 -9.02 5.14
N LYS A 236 27.72 -7.82 4.65
CA LYS A 236 27.56 -6.62 5.46
C LYS A 236 26.15 -6.47 6.04
N THR A 237 25.19 -7.29 5.64
CA THR A 237 23.81 -7.19 6.12
C THR A 237 23.69 -7.76 7.53
N PRO A 238 23.29 -6.96 8.53
CA PRO A 238 23.07 -7.46 9.90
C PRO A 238 22.04 -8.59 9.93
N LYS A 239 22.27 -9.61 10.75
CA LYS A 239 21.39 -10.80 10.81
C LYS A 239 19.95 -10.45 11.18
N ASP A 240 19.76 -9.44 12.03
CA ASP A 240 18.46 -8.92 12.45
C ASP A 240 17.66 -8.25 11.32
N GLN A 241 18.31 -7.90 10.20
CA GLN A 241 17.70 -7.26 9.04
C GLN A 241 17.39 -8.24 7.90
N ILE A 242 17.78 -9.51 8.03
CA ILE A 242 17.49 -10.52 7.01
C ILE A 242 16.11 -11.12 7.30
N ARG A 243 15.26 -11.20 6.28
CA ARG A 243 13.98 -11.92 6.32
C ARG A 243 13.96 -12.90 5.17
N ARG A 244 13.86 -14.19 5.50
CA ARG A 244 13.87 -15.30 4.53
C ARG A 244 12.43 -15.59 4.11
N LEU A 245 12.14 -15.44 2.82
CA LEU A 245 10.80 -15.65 2.28
C LEU A 245 10.80 -16.71 1.18
N ALA A 246 9.78 -17.57 1.21
CA ALA A 246 9.40 -18.43 0.10
C ALA A 246 8.25 -17.77 -0.68
N PHE A 247 8.34 -17.79 -2.01
CA PHE A 247 7.35 -17.25 -2.91
C PHE A 247 6.67 -18.39 -3.65
N LEU A 248 5.34 -18.40 -3.68
CA LEU A 248 4.54 -19.46 -4.31
C LEU A 248 3.58 -18.86 -5.35
N ALA A 249 3.49 -19.50 -6.51
CA ALA A 249 2.46 -19.25 -7.52
C ALA A 249 1.98 -20.55 -8.16
N VAL A 250 0.88 -20.49 -8.91
CA VAL A 250 0.46 -21.58 -9.81
C VAL A 250 1.46 -21.70 -10.97
N ALA A 251 1.54 -22.87 -11.63
CA ALA A 251 2.46 -23.14 -12.75
C ALA A 251 2.52 -22.06 -13.86
N GLY A 252 1.42 -21.36 -14.14
CA GLY A 252 1.39 -20.23 -15.11
C GLY A 252 1.89 -18.88 -14.58
N GLY A 253 2.06 -18.75 -13.26
CA GLY A 253 2.35 -17.50 -12.56
C GLY A 253 3.83 -17.23 -12.28
N ARG A 254 4.76 -18.00 -12.86
CA ARG A 254 6.21 -17.89 -12.58
C ARG A 254 6.77 -16.49 -12.87
N GLU A 255 6.43 -15.91 -14.01
CA GLU A 255 6.94 -14.60 -14.42
C GLU A 255 6.39 -13.47 -13.53
N PRO A 256 5.08 -13.37 -13.26
CA PRO A 256 4.54 -12.46 -12.24
C PRO A 256 5.20 -12.62 -10.87
N LEU A 257 5.42 -13.87 -10.41
CA LEU A 257 6.06 -14.16 -9.12
C LEU A 257 7.49 -13.64 -9.05
N ALA A 258 8.29 -13.88 -10.09
CA ALA A 258 9.67 -13.40 -10.17
C ALA A 258 9.74 -11.87 -10.19
N LYS A 259 8.86 -11.21 -10.96
CA LYS A 259 8.73 -9.75 -11.00
C LYS A 259 8.34 -9.20 -9.62
N PHE A 260 7.35 -9.82 -8.97
CA PHE A 260 6.89 -9.45 -7.64
C PHE A 260 7.99 -9.58 -6.59
N ALA A 261 8.69 -10.73 -6.53
CA ALA A 261 9.76 -10.96 -5.56
C ALA A 261 10.91 -9.94 -5.72
N LYS A 262 11.28 -9.62 -6.98
CA LYS A 262 12.28 -8.58 -7.28
C LYS A 262 11.80 -7.19 -6.85
N PHE A 263 10.55 -6.85 -7.14
CA PHE A 263 9.95 -5.58 -6.77
C PHE A 263 9.87 -5.43 -5.24
N ALA A 264 9.44 -6.47 -4.52
CA ALA A 264 9.39 -6.52 -3.07
C ALA A 264 10.76 -6.27 -2.42
N THR A 265 11.80 -6.90 -2.97
CA THR A 265 13.18 -6.68 -2.51
C THR A 265 13.61 -5.22 -2.68
N GLY A 266 13.28 -4.61 -3.82
CA GLY A 266 13.58 -3.19 -4.08
C GLY A 266 12.85 -2.23 -3.14
N VAL A 267 11.57 -2.48 -2.85
CA VAL A 267 10.79 -1.66 -1.92
C VAL A 267 11.29 -1.81 -0.49
N ALA A 268 11.60 -3.03 -0.05
CA ALA A 268 12.11 -3.31 1.30
C ALA A 268 13.40 -2.54 1.63
N ALA A 269 14.25 -2.32 0.63
CA ALA A 269 15.47 -1.52 0.76
C ALA A 269 15.22 -0.02 0.95
N THR A 270 14.01 0.49 0.66
CA THR A 270 13.70 1.94 0.65
C THR A 270 12.66 2.38 1.68
N VAL A 271 11.82 1.46 2.18
CA VAL A 271 10.67 1.83 3.01
C VAL A 271 11.04 2.25 4.44
N SER A 272 12.19 1.79 4.95
CA SER A 272 12.62 2.00 6.33
C SER A 272 14.01 2.61 6.42
N LYS A 273 14.25 3.42 7.46
CA LYS A 273 15.60 3.92 7.81
C LYS A 273 16.59 2.78 8.12
N LYS A 274 16.07 1.64 8.56
CA LYS A 274 16.79 0.37 8.70
C LYS A 274 16.28 -0.56 7.61
N PRO A 275 16.95 -0.63 6.44
CA PRO A 275 16.46 -1.41 5.32
C PRO A 275 16.37 -2.89 5.73
N LEU A 276 15.26 -3.53 5.35
CA LEU A 276 15.15 -4.98 5.46
C LEU A 276 15.69 -5.62 4.19
N TYR A 277 16.48 -6.68 4.36
CA TYR A 277 16.92 -7.53 3.26
C TYR A 277 15.99 -8.74 3.15
N LEU A 278 15.10 -8.72 2.16
CA LEU A 278 14.26 -9.87 1.83
C LEU A 278 15.08 -10.89 1.04
N HIS A 279 15.48 -11.98 1.68
CA HIS A 279 16.16 -13.09 1.05
C HIS A 279 15.14 -14.05 0.43
N LYS A 280 15.23 -14.27 -0.88
CA LYS A 280 14.40 -15.21 -1.63
C LYS A 280 14.90 -16.64 -1.39
N SER A 281 14.39 -17.31 -0.35
CA SER A 281 14.83 -18.65 0.00
C SER A 281 14.33 -19.73 -0.97
N ALA A 282 13.14 -19.54 -1.54
CA ALA A 282 12.57 -20.43 -2.55
C ALA A 282 11.62 -19.66 -3.47
N LEU A 283 11.65 -19.98 -4.75
CA LEU A 283 10.62 -19.61 -5.72
C LEU A 283 9.98 -20.90 -6.23
N MET A 284 8.71 -21.08 -5.90
CA MET A 284 7.98 -22.32 -6.11
C MET A 284 6.81 -22.09 -7.05
N THR A 285 6.63 -23.04 -7.95
CA THR A 285 5.41 -23.14 -8.74
C THR A 285 4.75 -24.49 -8.52
N CYS A 286 3.47 -24.47 -8.19
CA CYS A 286 2.68 -25.68 -7.91
C CYS A 286 1.47 -25.77 -8.85
N ASP A 287 0.95 -26.98 -9.01
CA ASP A 287 -0.35 -27.19 -9.64
C ASP A 287 -1.47 -26.65 -8.71
N ALA A 288 -2.60 -26.26 -9.27
CA ALA A 288 -3.79 -25.89 -8.49
C ALA A 288 -4.31 -27.05 -7.62
N ALA A 289 -3.99 -28.30 -8.00
CA ALA A 289 -4.29 -29.51 -7.23
C ALA A 289 -3.26 -29.86 -6.14
N ALA A 290 -2.26 -29.00 -5.89
CA ALA A 290 -1.24 -29.25 -4.88
C ALA A 290 -1.84 -29.33 -3.46
N THR A 291 -1.25 -30.19 -2.63
CA THR A 291 -1.62 -30.31 -1.22
C THR A 291 -0.77 -29.40 -0.34
N THR A 292 -1.27 -29.12 0.87
CA THR A 292 -0.53 -28.36 1.89
C THR A 292 0.85 -28.95 2.21
N ALA A 293 0.98 -30.27 2.13
CA ALA A 293 2.26 -30.96 2.37
C ALA A 293 3.27 -30.71 1.24
N ASP A 294 2.82 -30.67 -0.01
CA ASP A 294 3.67 -30.43 -1.18
C ASP A 294 4.29 -29.03 -1.16
N VAL A 295 3.57 -28.07 -0.58
CA VAL A 295 4.03 -26.68 -0.43
C VAL A 295 4.93 -26.51 0.79
N LEU A 296 4.54 -27.03 1.95
CA LEU A 296 5.26 -26.75 3.20
C LEU A 296 6.60 -27.46 3.31
N GLY A 297 6.74 -28.68 2.78
CA GLY A 297 8.00 -29.42 2.85
C GLY A 297 9.19 -28.64 2.26
N PRO A 298 9.07 -28.11 1.02
CA PRO A 298 10.11 -27.26 0.44
C PRO A 298 10.32 -25.92 1.17
N VAL A 299 9.25 -25.30 1.69
CA VAL A 299 9.34 -24.05 2.47
C VAL A 299 10.19 -24.25 3.72
N GLU A 300 9.95 -25.33 4.47
CA GLU A 300 10.74 -25.70 5.65
C GLU A 300 12.18 -26.04 5.29
N THR A 301 12.37 -26.80 4.21
CA THR A 301 13.70 -27.17 3.70
C THR A 301 14.53 -25.94 3.32
N SER A 302 13.87 -24.89 2.80
CA SER A 302 14.52 -23.61 2.45
C SER A 302 14.91 -22.75 3.65
N GLY A 303 14.39 -23.06 4.84
CA GLY A 303 14.54 -22.22 6.03
C GLY A 303 13.90 -20.84 5.88
N ALA A 304 12.78 -20.75 5.14
CA ALA A 304 12.00 -19.52 5.06
C ALA A 304 11.27 -19.26 6.38
N ALA A 305 11.24 -18.00 6.80
CA ALA A 305 10.47 -17.53 7.96
C ALA A 305 9.03 -17.13 7.57
N GLY A 306 8.75 -17.04 6.27
CA GLY A 306 7.41 -16.75 5.77
C GLY A 306 7.19 -17.23 4.35
N LEU A 307 5.91 -17.42 4.03
CA LEU A 307 5.38 -17.84 2.74
C LEU A 307 4.50 -16.73 2.17
N VAL A 308 4.84 -16.25 0.99
CA VAL A 308 4.03 -15.28 0.23
C VAL A 308 3.46 -15.97 -1.00
N VAL A 309 2.13 -15.99 -1.10
CA VAL A 309 1.40 -16.70 -2.15
C VAL A 309 0.73 -15.71 -3.09
N LEU A 310 1.01 -15.81 -4.39
CA LEU A 310 0.15 -15.19 -5.41
C LEU A 310 -1.13 -16.02 -5.52
N SER A 311 -2.25 -15.47 -5.05
CA SER A 311 -3.48 -16.23 -4.82
C SER A 311 -4.22 -16.64 -6.10
N ASP A 312 -3.88 -16.07 -7.26
CA ASP A 312 -4.56 -16.34 -8.52
C ASP A 312 -4.38 -17.80 -8.96
N GLY A 313 -5.49 -18.49 -9.18
CA GLY A 313 -5.55 -19.89 -9.58
C GLY A 313 -5.47 -20.92 -8.44
N PHE A 314 -5.24 -20.53 -7.19
CA PHE A 314 -5.33 -21.47 -6.05
C PHE A 314 -6.76 -21.55 -5.51
N PRO A 315 -7.24 -22.75 -5.10
CA PRO A 315 -8.52 -22.87 -4.42
C PRO A 315 -8.43 -22.22 -3.02
N GLU A 316 -9.44 -21.43 -2.65
CA GLU A 316 -9.48 -20.74 -1.34
C GLU A 316 -9.34 -21.72 -0.16
N THR A 317 -9.89 -22.94 -0.31
CA THR A 317 -9.77 -24.00 0.70
C THR A 317 -8.33 -24.41 0.99
N LEU A 318 -7.44 -24.39 -0.02
CA LEU A 318 -6.01 -24.66 0.17
C LEU A 318 -5.31 -23.47 0.83
N LEU A 319 -5.64 -22.24 0.42
CA LEU A 319 -5.06 -21.02 1.00
C LEU A 319 -5.39 -20.91 2.50
N ASP A 320 -6.64 -21.17 2.89
CA ASP A 320 -7.06 -21.17 4.28
C ASP A 320 -6.38 -22.27 5.11
N GLN A 321 -6.10 -23.43 4.49
CA GLN A 321 -5.35 -24.51 5.14
C GLN A 321 -3.88 -24.13 5.31
N LEU A 322 -3.26 -23.54 4.29
CA LEU A 322 -1.89 -23.06 4.36
C LEU A 322 -1.75 -21.99 5.44
N GLU A 323 -2.68 -21.03 5.52
CA GLU A 323 -2.68 -19.99 6.55
C GLU A 323 -2.72 -20.59 7.96
N LYS A 324 -3.65 -21.51 8.23
CA LYS A 324 -3.76 -22.19 9.53
C LYS A 324 -2.53 -23.01 9.90
N VAL A 325 -1.95 -23.72 8.92
CA VAL A 325 -0.75 -24.54 9.18
C VAL A 325 0.49 -23.66 9.36
N CYS A 326 0.60 -22.55 8.64
CA CYS A 326 1.68 -21.58 8.84
C CYS A 326 1.59 -20.93 10.22
N GLU A 327 0.39 -20.50 10.64
CA GLU A 327 0.14 -19.96 11.98
C GLU A 327 0.56 -20.94 13.09
N GLY A 328 0.18 -22.22 12.96
CA GLY A 328 0.58 -23.27 13.92
C GLY A 328 2.07 -23.59 13.97
N LYS A 329 2.85 -23.13 12.98
CA LYS A 329 4.31 -23.32 12.88
C LYS A 329 5.10 -22.03 13.09
N ASP A 330 4.44 -20.95 13.53
CA ASP A 330 5.02 -19.60 13.63
C ASP A 330 5.65 -19.11 12.30
N LEU A 331 5.14 -19.60 11.17
CA LEU A 331 5.52 -19.14 9.84
C LEU A 331 4.58 -18.02 9.41
N PHE A 332 5.16 -16.92 8.91
CA PHE A 332 4.34 -15.87 8.34
C PHE A 332 3.66 -16.34 7.05
N PHE A 333 2.40 -15.97 6.87
CA PHE A 333 1.65 -16.26 5.66
C PHE A 333 1.02 -14.98 5.11
N ARG A 334 1.17 -14.74 3.81
CA ARG A 334 0.49 -13.63 3.12
C ARG A 334 -0.01 -14.07 1.76
N LYS A 335 -1.31 -13.87 1.53
CA LYS A 335 -1.93 -13.92 0.21
C LYS A 335 -1.84 -12.55 -0.48
N VAL A 336 -1.47 -12.57 -1.75
CA VAL A 336 -1.37 -11.37 -2.60
C VAL A 336 -2.07 -11.67 -3.92
N ALA A 337 -3.07 -10.88 -4.30
CA ALA A 337 -3.67 -10.99 -5.62
C ALA A 337 -2.66 -10.58 -6.70
N VAL A 338 -2.70 -11.21 -7.88
CA VAL A 338 -1.77 -10.90 -8.98
C VAL A 338 -1.88 -9.44 -9.43
N GLU A 339 -3.09 -8.88 -9.42
CA GLU A 339 -3.36 -7.46 -9.70
C GLU A 339 -2.80 -6.50 -8.64
N ASP A 340 -2.59 -6.98 -7.41
CA ASP A 340 -1.98 -6.21 -6.32
C ASP A 340 -0.46 -6.34 -6.27
N ALA A 341 0.10 -7.38 -6.91
CA ALA A 341 1.54 -7.63 -6.92
C ALA A 341 2.34 -6.45 -7.55
N GLY A 342 1.74 -5.72 -8.49
CA GLY A 342 2.34 -4.51 -9.07
C GLY A 342 2.22 -3.25 -8.21
N LYS A 343 1.38 -3.26 -7.17
CA LYS A 343 1.06 -2.06 -6.39
C LYS A 343 2.08 -1.86 -5.27
N ARG A 344 2.68 -0.67 -5.23
CA ARG A 344 3.68 -0.31 -4.21
C ARG A 344 3.12 -0.41 -2.79
N LEU A 345 1.84 -0.06 -2.59
CA LEU A 345 1.19 -0.10 -1.27
C LEU A 345 1.13 -1.53 -0.72
N SER A 346 0.70 -2.50 -1.54
CA SER A 346 0.61 -3.92 -1.14
C SER A 346 1.97 -4.49 -0.72
N VAL A 347 3.04 -4.07 -1.40
CA VAL A 347 4.41 -4.45 -1.04
C VAL A 347 4.89 -3.75 0.23
N ILE A 348 4.54 -2.48 0.43
CA ILE A 348 4.86 -1.76 1.68
C ILE A 348 4.20 -2.48 2.85
N ASP A 349 2.93 -2.86 2.75
CA ASP A 349 2.23 -3.60 3.79
C ASP A 349 2.91 -4.94 4.10
N LEU A 350 3.29 -5.70 3.05
CA LEU A 350 4.09 -6.92 3.22
C LEU A 350 5.40 -6.67 3.97
N VAL A 351 6.12 -5.59 3.65
CA VAL A 351 7.39 -5.27 4.33
C VAL A 351 7.16 -4.83 5.77
N LEU A 352 6.11 -4.06 6.05
CA LEU A 352 5.76 -3.66 7.42
C LEU A 352 5.39 -4.87 8.26
N ASP A 353 4.59 -5.79 7.72
CA ASP A 353 4.29 -7.07 8.37
C ASP A 353 5.59 -7.85 8.66
N MET A 354 6.53 -7.89 7.70
CA MET A 354 7.85 -8.51 7.89
C MET A 354 8.69 -7.90 9.00
N MET A 355 8.54 -6.59 9.24
CA MET A 355 9.25 -5.90 10.33
C MET A 355 8.72 -6.30 11.71
N LEU A 356 7.46 -6.71 11.79
CA LEU A 356 6.81 -7.10 13.05
C LEU A 356 7.10 -8.56 13.43
N ILE A 357 7.51 -9.38 12.47
CA ILE A 357 7.90 -10.77 12.74
C ILE A 357 9.24 -10.77 13.50
N ARG A 358 9.28 -11.58 14.56
CA ARG A 358 10.50 -11.83 15.33
C ARG A 358 11.57 -12.39 14.39
N ALA A 359 12.73 -11.74 14.31
CA ALA A 359 13.83 -12.25 13.51
C ALA A 359 14.17 -13.68 13.97
N GLY A 360 14.00 -14.64 13.07
CA GLY A 360 14.30 -16.06 13.31
C GLY A 360 15.79 -16.35 13.34
#